data_AF-A0AA94L5W3-F1
#
_entry.id   AF-A0AA94L5W3-F1
#
_cell.length_a   1.000
_cell.length_b   1.000
_cell.length_c   1.000
_cell.angle_alpha   90.00
_cell.angle_beta   90.00
_cell.angle_gamma   90.00
#
_symmetry.space_group_name_H-M   'P 1'
#
loop_
_entity.id
_entity.type
_entity.pdbx_description
1 polymer ?
#
loop_
_entity_poly.entity_id
_entity_poly.type
_entity_poly.pdbx_seq_one_letter_code
_entity_poly.pdbx_strand_id
1 'polypeptide(L)'
;MEKIVLGSGKLYIDEFTGALPEDAVLEVETKLLGYIQGGATLSYKPSFYEAKDDLGIVSKKMITDEEAVLKSGVMTWNGKTLQKLCSTARVTEDATKKIRIVKIGGASKYDGKKYVIHFVHEDAVDGDIRITIVGSNEAGFELAFAKDKETVINAEFKAQPQDNEGTLIL
;
A
#
# COMPACT_ATOMS: atom_id res chain seq x y z
N MET A 1 -17.48 -20.31 -1.53
CA MET A 1 -16.92 -21.30 -0.59
C MET A 1 -16.37 -20.51 0.57
N GLU A 2 -16.86 -20.75 1.78
CA GLU A 2 -16.41 -20.04 2.99
C GLU A 2 -15.10 -20.66 3.47
N LYS A 3 -14.11 -19.83 3.78
CA LYS A 3 -12.74 -20.25 4.10
C LYS A 3 -12.19 -19.37 5.22
N ILE A 4 -11.34 -19.96 6.07
CA ILE A 4 -10.61 -19.22 7.09
C ILE A 4 -9.23 -18.92 6.52
N VAL A 5 -8.95 -17.65 6.25
CA VAL A 5 -7.64 -17.21 5.73
C VAL A 5 -6.67 -17.07 6.90
N LEU A 6 -5.56 -17.80 6.87
CA LEU A 6 -4.54 -17.79 7.91
C LEU A 6 -3.16 -17.60 7.28
N GLY A 7 -2.47 -16.50 7.59
CA GLY A 7 -1.06 -16.37 7.27
C GLY A 7 -0.62 -14.95 6.94
N SER A 8 0.63 -14.87 6.50
CA SER A 8 1.24 -13.66 5.94
C SER A 8 1.19 -13.74 4.41
N GLY A 9 1.69 -12.71 3.74
CA GLY A 9 1.81 -12.71 2.29
C GLY A 9 3.05 -11.93 1.85
N LYS A 10 3.20 -11.81 0.53
CA LYS A 10 4.24 -11.02 -0.12
C LYS A 10 3.63 -9.71 -0.60
N LEU A 11 4.35 -8.62 -0.41
CA LEU A 11 3.93 -7.29 -0.84
C LEU A 11 4.81 -6.81 -1.98
N TYR A 12 4.23 -6.68 -3.16
CA TYR A 12 4.85 -6.20 -4.38
C TYR A 12 4.44 -4.76 -4.68
N ILE A 13 5.32 -4.03 -5.35
CA ILE A 13 5.10 -2.62 -5.65
C ILE A 13 5.80 -2.19 -6.94
N ASP A 14 5.04 -1.53 -7.81
CA ASP A 14 5.52 -1.00 -9.09
C ASP A 14 4.97 0.40 -9.37
N GLU A 15 5.65 1.19 -10.21
CA GLU A 15 5.16 2.52 -10.57
C GLU A 15 3.92 2.41 -11.47
N PHE A 16 2.85 3.14 -11.13
CA PHE A 16 1.63 3.11 -11.91
C PHE A 16 1.75 4.02 -13.13
N THR A 17 1.56 3.44 -14.32
CA THR A 17 1.72 4.12 -15.62
C THR A 17 0.39 4.37 -16.34
N GLY A 18 -0.74 4.14 -15.66
CA GLY A 18 -2.10 4.34 -16.22
C GLY A 18 -2.86 3.04 -16.53
N ALA A 19 -2.22 1.88 -16.41
CA ALA A 19 -2.87 0.58 -16.52
C ALA A 19 -2.30 -0.39 -15.47
N LEU A 20 -3.13 -1.34 -15.03
CA LEU A 20 -2.71 -2.41 -14.14
C LEU A 20 -1.92 -3.48 -14.94
N PRO A 21 -0.69 -3.83 -14.52
CA PRO A 21 0.01 -4.97 -15.09
C PRO A 21 -0.64 -6.30 -14.71
N GLU A 22 -0.32 -7.37 -15.45
CA GLU A 22 -0.70 -8.73 -15.06
C GLU A 22 0.03 -9.19 -13.80
N ASP A 23 -0.59 -10.10 -13.03
CA ASP A 23 -0.04 -10.65 -11.78
C ASP A 23 1.37 -11.20 -11.96
N ALA A 24 1.62 -11.98 -13.02
CA ALA A 24 2.93 -12.56 -13.32
C ALA A 24 4.03 -11.50 -13.55
N VAL A 25 3.65 -10.28 -13.95
CA VAL A 25 4.57 -9.15 -14.13
C VAL A 25 4.84 -8.44 -12.80
N LEU A 26 3.92 -8.51 -11.84
CA LEU A 26 4.05 -7.93 -10.50
C LEU A 26 4.78 -8.86 -9.53
N GLU A 27 4.49 -10.16 -9.58
CA GLU A 27 4.95 -11.20 -8.66
C GLU A 27 6.41 -11.64 -8.91
N VAL A 28 7.30 -10.67 -9.13
CA VAL A 28 8.73 -10.90 -9.36
C VAL A 28 9.57 -10.31 -8.23
N GLU A 29 10.72 -10.93 -7.95
CA GLU A 29 11.60 -10.54 -6.84
C GLU A 29 12.03 -9.07 -6.89
N THR A 30 12.21 -8.52 -8.09
CA THR A 30 12.62 -7.11 -8.30
C THR A 30 11.55 -6.11 -7.88
N LYS A 31 10.28 -6.53 -7.79
CA LYS A 31 9.14 -5.71 -7.38
C LYS A 31 8.71 -5.98 -5.94
N LEU A 32 9.29 -6.97 -5.28
CA LEU A 32 9.04 -7.20 -3.86
C LEU A 32 9.46 -5.96 -3.05
N LEU A 33 8.51 -5.37 -2.32
CA LEU A 33 8.78 -4.21 -1.46
C LEU A 33 9.69 -4.59 -0.29
N GLY A 34 9.46 -5.81 0.23
CA GLY A 34 10.19 -6.44 1.32
C GLY A 34 9.35 -7.57 1.94
N TYR A 35 9.99 -8.40 2.75
CA TYR A 35 9.30 -9.34 3.63
C TYR A 35 8.62 -8.58 4.76
N ILE A 36 7.40 -9.02 5.10
CA ILE A 36 6.54 -8.34 6.06
C ILE A 36 6.41 -9.11 7.37
N GLN A 37 6.18 -8.39 8.47
CA GLN A 37 5.89 -8.92 9.79
C GLN A 37 4.60 -8.30 10.31
N GLY A 38 3.73 -9.12 10.92
CA GLY A 38 2.42 -8.66 11.40
C GLY A 38 1.32 -8.61 10.33
N GLY A 39 1.60 -9.10 9.11
CA GLY A 39 0.62 -9.23 8.02
C GLY A 39 0.36 -7.94 7.25
N ALA A 40 -0.78 -7.93 6.55
CA ALA A 40 -1.30 -6.76 5.84
C ALA A 40 -2.77 -6.55 6.21
N THR A 41 -3.18 -5.29 6.32
CA THR A 41 -4.54 -4.89 6.69
C THR A 41 -5.10 -4.00 5.60
N LEU A 42 -6.17 -4.45 4.94
CA LEU A 42 -6.96 -3.64 4.01
C LEU A 42 -8.18 -3.08 4.75
N SER A 43 -8.36 -1.77 4.69
CA SER A 43 -9.52 -1.05 5.24
C SER A 43 -10.27 -0.37 4.10
N TYR A 44 -11.60 -0.50 4.07
CA TYR A 44 -12.49 0.25 3.20
C TYR A 44 -13.55 0.97 4.07
N LYS A 45 -13.67 2.27 3.90
CA LYS A 45 -14.49 3.15 4.73
C LYS A 45 -15.34 4.08 3.86
N PRO A 46 -16.62 3.72 3.62
CA PRO A 46 -17.57 4.60 2.96
C PRO A 46 -18.14 5.63 3.93
N SER A 47 -18.25 6.88 3.49
CA SER A 47 -18.95 7.96 4.17
C SER A 47 -20.31 8.19 3.52
N PHE A 48 -21.33 8.51 4.34
CA PHE A 48 -22.70 8.66 3.86
C PHE A 48 -23.30 10.00 4.26
N TYR A 49 -24.08 10.56 3.35
CA TYR A 49 -25.04 11.62 3.65
C TYR A 49 -26.44 11.03 3.75
N GLU A 50 -27.16 11.36 4.81
CA GLU A 50 -28.54 10.93 5.02
C GLU A 50 -29.44 12.16 5.17
N ALA A 51 -30.37 12.34 4.23
CA ALA A 51 -31.43 13.34 4.32
C ALA A 51 -32.67 12.71 4.95
N LYS A 52 -33.28 13.38 5.93
CA LYS A 52 -34.53 12.97 6.59
C LYS A 52 -35.52 14.12 6.58
N ASP A 53 -36.81 13.83 6.54
CA ASP A 53 -37.82 14.83 6.87
C ASP A 53 -37.81 15.12 8.39
N ASP A 54 -38.36 16.26 8.79
CA ASP A 54 -38.35 16.72 10.18
C ASP A 54 -39.08 15.77 11.15
N LEU A 55 -39.97 14.91 10.64
CA LEU A 55 -40.67 13.89 11.43
C LEU A 55 -39.96 12.53 11.42
N GLY A 56 -38.91 12.36 10.60
CA GLY A 56 -38.10 11.14 10.52
C GLY A 56 -38.81 9.94 9.87
N ILE A 57 -39.88 10.16 9.12
CA ILE A 57 -40.70 9.11 8.47
C ILE A 57 -40.10 8.68 7.13
N VAL A 58 -39.44 9.60 6.43
CA VAL A 58 -38.83 9.40 5.11
C VAL A 58 -37.36 9.78 5.18
N SER A 59 -36.48 8.86 4.81
CA SER A 59 -35.06 9.11 4.67
C SER A 59 -34.50 8.65 3.33
N LYS A 60 -33.43 9.31 2.88
CA LYS A 60 -32.62 8.90 1.74
C LYS A 60 -31.14 8.97 2.13
N LYS A 61 -30.44 7.84 1.97
CA LYS A 61 -29.00 7.71 2.24
C LYS A 61 -28.23 7.57 0.93
N MET A 62 -27.12 8.27 0.81
CA MET A 62 -26.22 8.17 -0.35
C MET A 62 -24.76 8.18 0.11
N ILE A 63 -23.88 7.50 -0.63
CA ILE A 63 -22.44 7.55 -0.40
C ILE A 63 -21.92 8.91 -0.86
N THR A 64 -21.02 9.52 -0.09
CA THR A 64 -20.38 10.80 -0.42
C THR A 64 -18.88 10.68 -0.67
N ASP A 65 -18.25 9.68 -0.06
CA ASP A 65 -16.80 9.47 -0.15
C ASP A 65 -16.49 8.01 0.17
N GLU A 66 -15.43 7.49 -0.44
CA GLU A 66 -14.96 6.13 -0.25
C GLU A 66 -13.45 6.16 -0.08
N GLU A 67 -12.98 5.67 1.07
CA GLU A 67 -11.56 5.60 1.37
C GLU A 67 -11.13 4.15 1.52
N ALA A 68 -10.14 3.73 0.72
CA ALA A 68 -9.47 2.44 0.89
C ALA A 68 -8.00 2.64 1.25
N VAL A 69 -7.52 1.91 2.25
CA VAL A 69 -6.14 2.01 2.76
C VAL A 69 -5.59 0.62 2.99
N LEU A 70 -4.42 0.33 2.43
CA LEU A 70 -3.67 -0.90 2.67
C LEU A 70 -2.46 -0.60 3.55
N LYS A 71 -2.38 -1.26 4.70
CA LYS A 71 -1.27 -1.15 5.65
C LYS A 71 -0.48 -2.44 5.73
N SER A 72 0.83 -2.36 5.89
CA SER A 72 1.67 -3.53 6.15
C SER A 72 2.97 -3.16 6.85
N GLY A 73 3.49 -4.06 7.69
CA GLY A 73 4.77 -3.89 8.37
C GLY A 73 5.93 -4.47 7.55
N VAL A 74 6.72 -3.63 6.90
CA VAL A 74 7.88 -4.04 6.10
C VAL A 74 9.11 -4.22 6.99
N MET A 75 9.61 -5.46 7.10
CA MET A 75 10.75 -5.82 7.96
C MET A 75 12.09 -5.77 7.21
N THR A 76 12.11 -6.17 5.94
CA THR A 76 13.33 -6.05 5.11
C THR A 76 13.21 -4.85 4.19
N TRP A 77 14.00 -3.82 4.44
CA TRP A 77 13.93 -2.57 3.69
C TRP A 77 15.31 -2.04 3.35
N ASN A 78 15.35 -1.20 2.33
CA ASN A 78 16.55 -0.47 1.94
C ASN A 78 16.18 0.91 1.41
N GLY A 79 17.15 1.69 0.92
CA GLY A 79 16.85 3.04 0.44
C GLY A 79 15.88 3.11 -0.74
N LYS A 80 15.80 2.08 -1.59
CA LYS A 80 14.77 1.98 -2.65
C LYS A 80 13.38 1.73 -2.06
N THR A 81 13.26 0.94 -0.99
CA THR A 81 12.02 0.80 -0.23
C THR A 81 11.58 2.16 0.32
N LEU A 82 12.49 2.91 0.96
CA LEU A 82 12.21 4.26 1.45
C LEU A 82 11.82 5.24 0.34
N GLN A 83 12.36 5.06 -0.87
CA GLN A 83 11.98 5.86 -2.03
C GLN A 83 10.52 5.67 -2.42
N LYS A 84 10.02 4.43 -2.37
CA LYS A 84 8.62 4.13 -2.67
C LYS A 84 7.68 4.56 -1.54
N LEU A 85 8.15 4.55 -0.30
CA LEU A 85 7.38 4.95 0.88
C LEU A 85 7.34 6.47 1.11
N CYS A 86 8.19 7.25 0.45
CA CYS A 86 8.22 8.70 0.63
C CYS A 86 8.49 9.44 -0.69
N SER A 87 7.50 10.18 -1.17
CA SER A 87 7.53 10.89 -2.46
C SER A 87 8.60 12.00 -2.59
N THR A 88 9.33 12.32 -1.52
CA THR A 88 10.45 13.29 -1.56
C THR A 88 11.81 12.62 -1.49
N ALA A 89 11.84 11.30 -1.30
CA ALA A 89 13.06 10.55 -1.08
C ALA A 89 13.90 10.46 -2.36
N ARG A 90 15.19 10.74 -2.23
CA ARG A 90 16.18 10.60 -3.29
C ARG A 90 17.31 9.69 -2.85
N VAL A 91 17.55 8.65 -3.63
CA VAL A 91 18.55 7.62 -3.35
C VAL A 91 19.74 7.82 -4.28
N THR A 92 20.94 7.78 -3.71
CA THR A 92 22.20 7.71 -4.46
C THR A 92 23.02 6.53 -3.97
N GLU A 93 23.56 5.74 -4.89
CA GLU A 93 24.34 4.54 -4.60
C GLU A 93 25.79 4.73 -5.08
N ASP A 94 26.74 4.43 -4.22
CA ASP A 94 28.16 4.30 -4.57
C ASP A 94 28.53 2.82 -4.44
N ALA A 95 28.58 2.13 -5.59
CA ALA A 95 28.87 0.70 -5.64
C ALA A 95 30.30 0.37 -5.17
N THR A 96 31.25 1.28 -5.40
CA THR A 96 32.65 1.12 -5.00
C THR A 96 32.80 1.17 -3.48
N LYS A 97 32.10 2.11 -2.83
CA LYS A 97 32.12 2.26 -1.37
C LYS A 97 31.09 1.39 -0.66
N LYS A 98 30.18 0.74 -1.40
CA LYS A 98 29.03 0.00 -0.87
C LYS A 98 28.16 0.84 0.06
N ILE A 99 28.00 2.13 -0.27
CA ILE A 99 27.20 3.08 0.51
C ILE A 99 25.96 3.46 -0.28
N ARG A 100 24.81 3.48 0.40
CA ARG A 100 23.56 4.06 -0.11
C ARG A 100 23.17 5.25 0.75
N ILE A 101 22.96 6.40 0.13
CA ILE A 101 22.51 7.62 0.79
C ILE A 101 21.07 7.88 0.39
N VAL A 102 20.20 8.08 1.38
CA VAL A 102 18.80 8.44 1.17
C VAL A 102 18.58 9.84 1.75
N LYS A 103 18.11 10.76 0.92
CA LYS A 103 17.74 12.12 1.33
C LYS A 103 16.23 12.24 1.29
N ILE A 104 15.61 12.62 2.40
CA ILE A 104 14.16 12.74 2.54
C ILE A 104 13.82 14.17 2.93
N GLY A 105 12.77 14.73 2.34
CA GLY A 105 12.32 16.10 2.57
C GLY A 105 12.67 17.08 1.44
N GLY A 106 12.17 18.30 1.61
CA GLY A 106 12.16 19.36 0.60
C GLY A 106 10.90 19.28 -0.26
N ALA A 107 9.93 20.15 0.00
CA ALA A 107 8.62 20.13 -0.67
C ALA A 107 8.71 20.20 -2.20
N SER A 108 9.71 20.92 -2.74
CA SER A 108 9.97 21.01 -4.19
C SER A 108 10.48 19.70 -4.83
N LYS A 109 10.63 18.64 -4.04
CA LYS A 109 11.13 17.32 -4.46
C LYS A 109 10.05 16.26 -4.41
N TYR A 110 8.81 16.64 -4.13
CA TYR A 110 7.65 15.80 -4.29
C TYR A 110 7.54 15.31 -5.74
N ASP A 111 7.54 13.99 -5.94
CA ASP A 111 7.53 13.37 -7.26
C ASP A 111 6.11 13.10 -7.80
N GLY A 112 5.09 13.14 -6.95
CA GLY A 112 3.69 12.89 -7.33
C GLY A 112 3.43 11.46 -7.81
N LYS A 113 4.35 10.53 -7.59
CA LYS A 113 4.24 9.17 -8.11
C LYS A 113 3.16 8.38 -7.40
N LYS A 114 2.45 7.59 -8.19
CA LYS A 114 1.53 6.56 -7.74
C LYS A 114 2.15 5.20 -7.98
N TYR A 115 1.79 4.25 -7.15
CA TYR A 115 2.28 2.89 -7.23
C TYR A 115 1.10 1.92 -7.32
N VAL A 116 1.32 0.81 -8.01
CA VAL A 116 0.50 -0.40 -7.87
C VAL A 116 1.04 -1.15 -6.67
N ILE A 117 0.19 -1.41 -5.68
CA ILE A 117 0.54 -2.19 -4.50
C ILE A 117 -0.25 -3.50 -4.61
N HIS A 118 0.48 -4.61 -4.67
CA HIS A 118 -0.08 -5.93 -4.91
C HIS A 118 0.32 -6.87 -3.78
N PHE A 119 -0.65 -7.27 -2.96
CA PHE A 119 -0.46 -8.21 -1.88
C PHE A 119 -0.91 -9.60 -2.31
N VAL A 120 -0.06 -10.60 -2.11
CA VAL A 120 -0.34 -12.00 -2.45
C VAL A 120 -0.23 -12.84 -1.19
N HIS A 121 -1.32 -13.46 -0.81
CA HIS A 121 -1.37 -14.53 0.17
C HIS A 121 -1.49 -15.85 -0.58
N GLU A 122 -0.41 -16.64 -0.56
CA GLU A 122 -0.37 -17.95 -1.22
C GLU A 122 -0.93 -19.02 -0.27
N ASP A 123 -1.91 -19.78 -0.75
CA ASP A 123 -2.47 -20.92 -0.02
C ASP A 123 -2.65 -22.11 -0.97
N ALA A 124 -1.89 -23.19 -0.72
CA ALA A 124 -1.89 -24.37 -1.58
C ALA A 124 -3.17 -25.23 -1.47
N VAL A 125 -3.92 -25.10 -0.38
CA VAL A 125 -5.14 -25.88 -0.11
C VAL A 125 -6.36 -25.10 -0.59
N ASP A 126 -6.40 -23.82 -0.23
CA ASP A 126 -7.57 -22.97 -0.42
C ASP A 126 -7.43 -22.01 -1.61
N GLY A 127 -6.27 -21.94 -2.24
CA GLY A 127 -5.99 -21.05 -3.37
C GLY A 127 -5.60 -19.66 -2.93
N ASP A 128 -4.80 -19.01 -3.77
CA ASP A 128 -4.21 -17.72 -3.47
C ASP A 128 -5.24 -16.59 -3.40
N ILE A 129 -4.98 -15.62 -2.53
CA ILE A 129 -5.69 -14.36 -2.45
C ILE A 129 -4.76 -13.24 -2.90
N ARG A 130 -5.24 -12.44 -3.84
CA ARG A 130 -4.55 -11.25 -4.35
C ARG A 130 -5.36 -10.02 -4.01
N ILE A 131 -4.67 -8.97 -3.58
CA ILE A 131 -5.27 -7.65 -3.33
C ILE A 131 -4.41 -6.64 -4.09
N THR A 132 -5.03 -5.89 -4.99
CA THR A 132 -4.37 -4.84 -5.77
C THR A 132 -5.03 -3.50 -5.50
N ILE A 133 -4.21 -2.51 -5.17
CA ILE A 133 -4.63 -1.10 -5.12
C ILE A 133 -3.65 -0.24 -5.92
N VAL A 134 -4.12 0.89 -6.43
CA VAL A 134 -3.25 1.97 -6.93
C VAL A 134 -3.26 3.10 -5.93
N GLY A 135 -2.10 3.59 -5.50
CA GLY A 135 -2.05 4.61 -4.48
C GLY A 135 -0.65 5.13 -4.19
N SER A 136 -0.55 5.97 -3.17
CA SER A 136 0.71 6.47 -2.66
C SER A 136 0.69 6.45 -1.14
N ASN A 137 1.89 6.46 -0.54
CA ASN A 137 1.99 6.62 0.90
C ASN A 137 1.79 8.09 1.26
N GLU A 138 0.67 8.39 1.92
CA GLU A 138 0.35 9.72 2.45
C GLU A 138 0.67 9.83 3.95
N ALA A 139 0.98 8.72 4.60
CA ALA A 139 1.38 8.69 6.00
C ALA A 139 2.89 8.91 6.15
N GLY A 140 3.29 9.39 7.33
CA GLY A 140 4.67 9.31 7.75
C GLY A 140 5.10 7.86 8.01
N PHE A 141 6.39 7.64 8.20
CA PHE A 141 6.90 6.36 8.68
C PHE A 141 7.87 6.60 9.84
N GLU A 142 8.02 5.59 10.69
CA GLU A 142 8.91 5.62 11.85
C GLU A 142 9.95 4.50 11.74
N LEU A 143 11.17 4.76 12.21
CA LEU A 143 12.26 3.80 12.30
C LEU A 143 12.70 3.67 13.75
N ALA A 144 12.26 2.61 14.42
CA ALA A 144 12.67 2.30 15.78
C ALA A 144 13.82 1.27 15.79
N PHE A 145 14.97 1.66 16.34
CA PHE A 145 16.13 0.79 16.54
C PHE A 145 16.17 0.32 18.00
N ALA A 146 15.40 -0.74 18.31
CA ALA A 146 15.38 -1.37 19.62
C ALA A 146 16.46 -2.45 19.74
N LYS A 147 16.90 -2.78 20.97
CA LYS A 147 17.94 -3.80 21.22
C LYS A 147 17.42 -5.22 21.08
N ASP A 148 16.14 -5.41 21.30
CA ASP A 148 15.45 -6.68 21.50
C ASP A 148 14.29 -6.90 20.52
N LYS A 149 14.13 -6.02 19.53
CA LYS A 149 13.06 -6.10 18.53
C LYS A 149 13.55 -5.66 17.15
N GLU A 150 12.98 -6.26 16.11
CA GLU A 150 13.25 -5.91 14.72
C GLU A 150 12.73 -4.50 14.38
N THR A 151 13.43 -3.82 13.48
CA THR A 151 12.97 -2.53 12.93
C THR A 151 11.98 -2.80 11.79
N VAL A 152 10.71 -2.52 12.05
CA VAL A 152 9.61 -2.67 11.09
C VAL A 152 9.12 -1.30 10.65
N ILE A 153 9.02 -1.09 9.34
CA ILE A 153 8.43 0.13 8.77
C ILE A 153 6.95 -0.10 8.52
N ASN A 154 6.11 0.72 9.15
CA ASN A 154 4.68 0.72 8.83
C ASN A 154 4.48 1.45 7.49
N ALA A 155 4.18 0.68 6.45
CA ALA A 155 3.77 1.20 5.16
C ALA A 155 2.25 1.37 5.16
N GLU A 156 1.77 2.51 4.64
CA GLU A 156 0.35 2.84 4.57
C GLU A 156 0.07 3.48 3.22
N PHE A 157 -0.64 2.79 2.35
CA PHE A 157 -0.95 3.28 1.01
C PHE A 157 -2.43 3.61 0.93
N LYS A 158 -2.74 4.87 0.64
CA LYS A 158 -4.10 5.30 0.36
C LYS A 158 -4.42 5.04 -1.10
N ALA A 159 -5.46 4.26 -1.34
CA ALA A 159 -5.91 3.92 -2.67
C ALA A 159 -6.54 5.13 -3.38
N GLN A 160 -6.38 5.14 -4.69
CA GLN A 160 -6.94 6.09 -5.62
C GLN A 160 -7.57 5.30 -6.78
N PRO A 161 -8.53 5.88 -7.50
CA PRO A 161 -9.17 5.21 -8.63
C PRO A 161 -8.16 4.65 -9.62
N GLN A 162 -8.26 3.35 -9.91
CA GLN A 162 -7.34 2.64 -10.80
C GLN A 162 -7.92 2.39 -12.20
N ASP A 163 -9.18 2.73 -12.42
CA ASP A 163 -9.89 2.63 -13.69
C ASP A 163 -10.94 3.76 -13.83
N ASN A 164 -11.73 3.70 -14.92
CA ASN A 164 -12.78 4.67 -15.20
C ASN A 164 -14.09 4.40 -14.44
N GLU A 165 -14.16 3.31 -13.66
CA GLU A 165 -15.33 2.94 -12.85
C GLU A 165 -15.19 3.44 -11.41
N GLY A 166 -14.02 3.94 -11.03
CA GLY A 166 -13.74 4.41 -9.68
C GLY A 166 -13.22 3.32 -8.75
N THR A 167 -12.80 2.17 -9.27
CA THR A 167 -12.37 1.03 -8.46
C THR A 167 -11.17 1.40 -7.59
N LEU A 168 -11.27 1.11 -6.29
CA LEU A 168 -10.19 1.38 -5.32
C LEU A 168 -9.44 0.11 -4.89
N ILE A 169 -10.09 -1.05 -5.00
CA ILE A 169 -9.60 -2.36 -4.54
C ILE A 169 -9.97 -3.38 -5.60
N LEU A 170 -9.00 -4.20 -6.03
CA LEU A 170 -9.19 -5.39 -6.87
C LEU A 170 -8.74 -6.64 -6.12
#